data_AF-A0A9E5JQ32-F1
#
_entry.id   AF-A0A9E5JQ32-F1
#
_cell.length_a   1.000
_cell.length_b   1.000
_cell.length_c   1.000
_cell.angle_alpha   90.00
_cell.angle_beta   90.00
_cell.angle_gamma   90.00
#
_symmetry.space_group_name_H-M   'P 1'
#
loop_
_entity.id
_entity.type
_entity.pdbx_description
1 polymer ?
#
loop_
_entity_poly.entity_id
_entity_poly.type
_entity_poly.pdbx_seq_one_letter_code
_entity_poly.pdbx_strand_id
1 'polypeptide(L)'
;MSPFRFATSLFTIAVAATALSGCSAPEPQTTIDCKSAFNNAGIEQAALYRSHPFYADDFVELDLDTQAEIQADEEAKWAEIVEPIYTACDGPEDFFYSGVSIPAVFGVTSFEGLDLREEAGFILPSYCGGREDTPACEGWEEFLAGM
;
A
#
# COMPACT_ATOMS: atom_id res chain seq x y z
N MET A 1 81.31 -31.37 5.67
CA MET A 1 80.02 -31.49 6.36
C MET A 1 79.33 -30.14 6.35
N SER A 2 78.25 -30.02 5.57
CA SER A 2 77.27 -28.92 5.58
C SER A 2 76.07 -29.41 4.75
N PRO A 3 74.84 -29.45 5.28
CA PRO A 3 73.67 -29.81 4.49
C PRO A 3 73.03 -28.56 3.85
N PHE A 4 72.77 -28.67 2.55
CA PHE A 4 71.88 -27.79 1.78
C PHE A 4 70.46 -27.86 2.37
N ARG A 5 69.88 -26.70 2.73
CA ARG A 5 68.46 -26.58 3.08
C ARG A 5 67.66 -26.21 1.83
N PHE A 6 66.77 -27.11 1.40
CA PHE A 6 65.69 -26.81 0.46
C PHE A 6 64.64 -25.96 1.18
N ALA A 7 64.38 -24.75 0.69
CA ALA A 7 63.23 -23.95 1.09
C ALA A 7 62.06 -24.26 0.15
N THR A 8 61.11 -25.05 0.63
CA THR A 8 59.83 -25.33 -0.06
C THR A 8 58.95 -24.09 0.05
N SER A 9 58.83 -23.33 -1.04
CA SER A 9 57.93 -22.19 -1.13
C SER A 9 56.48 -22.68 -1.30
N LEU A 10 55.71 -22.64 -0.20
CA LEU A 10 54.26 -22.85 -0.24
C LEU A 10 53.60 -21.61 -0.85
N PHE A 11 53.15 -21.72 -2.09
CA PHE A 11 52.19 -20.79 -2.68
C PHE A 11 50.82 -21.08 -2.07
N THR A 12 50.43 -20.30 -1.05
CA THR A 12 49.06 -20.31 -0.55
C THR A 12 48.20 -19.52 -1.53
N ILE A 13 47.45 -20.22 -2.39
CA ILE A 13 46.40 -19.60 -3.20
C ILE A 13 45.28 -19.21 -2.23
N ALA A 14 45.20 -17.92 -1.91
CA ALA A 14 44.03 -17.37 -1.23
C ALA A 14 42.87 -17.35 -2.24
N VAL A 15 41.99 -18.34 -2.15
CA VAL A 15 40.70 -18.31 -2.84
C VAL A 15 39.87 -17.23 -2.15
N ALA A 16 39.77 -16.07 -2.77
CA ALA A 16 38.81 -15.04 -2.38
C ALA A 16 37.41 -15.56 -2.70
N ALA A 17 36.74 -16.13 -1.70
CA ALA A 17 35.31 -16.38 -1.77
C ALA A 17 34.59 -15.03 -1.73
N THR A 18 34.28 -14.46 -2.89
CA THR A 18 33.27 -13.40 -3.01
C THR A 18 31.94 -14.00 -2.59
N ALA A 19 31.56 -13.79 -1.33
CA ALA A 19 30.20 -13.97 -0.90
C ALA A 19 29.33 -13.00 -1.70
N LEU A 20 28.64 -13.52 -2.73
CA LEU A 20 27.44 -12.89 -3.26
C LEU A 20 26.44 -12.86 -2.10
N SER A 21 26.47 -11.77 -1.34
CA SER A 21 25.42 -11.42 -0.41
C SER A 21 24.16 -11.33 -1.28
N GLY A 22 23.25 -12.29 -1.08
CA GLY A 22 21.98 -12.29 -1.77
C GLY A 22 21.30 -10.93 -1.56
N CYS A 23 21.01 -10.24 -2.66
CA CYS A 23 19.95 -9.25 -2.68
C CYS A 23 18.64 -10.00 -2.43
N SER A 24 18.28 -10.24 -1.16
CA SER A 24 16.87 -10.31 -0.83
C SER A 24 16.35 -8.88 -0.93
N ALA A 25 15.34 -8.66 -1.77
CA ALA A 25 14.56 -7.43 -1.69
C ALA A 25 14.07 -7.28 -0.23
N PRO A 26 14.09 -6.07 0.34
CA PRO A 26 13.48 -5.85 1.65
C PRO A 26 12.03 -6.36 1.61
N GLU A 27 11.62 -7.06 2.67
CA GLU A 27 10.24 -7.51 2.80
C GLU A 27 9.34 -6.26 2.90
N PRO A 28 8.14 -6.27 2.26
CA PRO A 28 7.26 -5.13 2.28
C PRO A 28 6.96 -4.66 3.71
N GLN A 29 7.28 -3.41 4.02
CA GLN A 29 7.02 -2.89 5.36
C GLN A 29 5.54 -2.60 5.53
N THR A 30 4.93 -3.23 6.53
CA THR A 30 3.52 -3.00 6.88
C THR A 30 3.35 -2.94 8.39
N THR A 31 2.63 -1.94 8.86
CA THR A 31 2.34 -1.77 10.29
C THR A 31 1.03 -2.48 10.66
N ILE A 32 0.88 -2.79 11.96
CA ILE A 32 -0.38 -3.34 12.48
C ILE A 32 -1.49 -2.29 12.42
N ASP A 33 -1.16 -1.03 12.66
CA ASP A 33 -2.12 0.06 12.74
C ASP A 33 -2.71 0.38 11.36
N CYS A 34 -1.87 0.49 10.31
CA CYS A 34 -2.33 0.67 8.93
C CYS A 34 -3.23 -0.51 8.47
N LYS A 35 -2.80 -1.76 8.73
CA LYS A 35 -3.62 -2.95 8.44
C LYS A 35 -4.95 -2.94 9.18
N SER A 36 -4.95 -2.58 10.46
CA SER A 36 -6.17 -2.47 11.24
C SER A 36 -7.10 -1.38 10.68
N ALA A 37 -6.56 -0.25 10.23
CA ALA A 37 -7.34 0.82 9.62
C ALA A 37 -8.01 0.36 8.32
N PHE A 38 -7.28 -0.30 7.41
CA PHE A 38 -7.86 -0.90 6.21
C PHE A 38 -8.94 -1.94 6.53
N ASN A 39 -8.72 -2.81 7.51
CA ASN A 39 -9.70 -3.83 7.89
C ASN A 39 -10.98 -3.20 8.48
N ASN A 40 -10.83 -2.19 9.35
CA ASN A 40 -11.96 -1.47 9.94
C ASN A 40 -12.75 -0.72 8.86
N ALA A 41 -12.07 -0.01 7.96
CA ALA A 41 -12.69 0.70 6.86
C ALA A 41 -13.49 -0.24 5.95
N GLY A 42 -12.95 -1.43 5.63
CA GLY A 42 -13.67 -2.43 4.85
C GLY A 42 -14.93 -2.95 5.55
N ILE A 43 -14.89 -3.14 6.87
CA ILE A 43 -16.06 -3.56 7.67
C ILE A 43 -17.13 -2.47 7.66
N GLU A 44 -16.75 -1.22 7.87
CA GLU A 44 -17.67 -0.08 7.91
C GLU A 44 -18.28 0.21 6.54
N GLN A 45 -17.49 0.16 5.48
CA GLN A 45 -17.98 0.32 4.11
C GLN A 45 -18.95 -0.82 3.73
N ALA A 46 -18.66 -2.06 4.12
CA ALA A 46 -19.60 -3.16 3.93
C ALA A 46 -20.90 -3.00 4.76
N ALA A 47 -20.86 -2.31 5.90
CA ALA A 47 -22.06 -1.96 6.65
C ALA A 47 -22.86 -0.85 5.94
N LEU A 48 -22.18 0.19 5.43
CA LEU A 48 -22.79 1.27 4.67
C LEU A 48 -23.56 0.72 3.46
N TYR A 49 -22.89 -0.07 2.61
CA TYR A 49 -23.51 -0.61 1.38
C TYR A 49 -24.67 -1.57 1.64
N ARG A 50 -24.63 -2.39 2.71
CA ARG A 50 -25.75 -3.27 3.06
C ARG A 50 -27.04 -2.52 3.42
N SER A 51 -26.90 -1.30 3.93
CA SER A 51 -28.04 -0.46 4.32
C SER A 51 -28.38 0.61 3.28
N HIS A 52 -27.64 0.66 2.16
CA HIS A 52 -27.72 1.76 1.23
C HIS A 52 -28.98 1.65 0.36
N PRO A 53 -29.79 2.72 0.21
CA PRO A 53 -31.03 2.68 -0.57
C PRO A 53 -30.83 2.27 -2.05
N PHE A 54 -29.65 2.48 -2.63
CA PHE A 54 -29.33 2.05 -4.00
C PHE A 54 -28.86 0.60 -4.12
N TYR A 55 -28.44 -0.02 -3.01
CA TYR A 55 -27.85 -1.37 -2.99
C TYR A 55 -28.62 -2.35 -2.10
N ALA A 56 -29.74 -1.91 -1.52
CA ALA A 56 -30.67 -2.77 -0.79
C ALA A 56 -31.32 -3.79 -1.75
N ASP A 57 -31.72 -4.94 -1.21
CA ASP A 57 -32.34 -6.03 -1.99
C ASP A 57 -33.65 -5.62 -2.68
N ASP A 58 -34.29 -4.55 -2.19
CA ASP A 58 -35.49 -3.93 -2.74
C ASP A 58 -35.18 -2.56 -3.35
N PHE A 59 -34.87 -2.55 -4.66
CA PHE A 59 -34.70 -1.31 -5.40
C PHE A 59 -35.96 -0.44 -5.35
N VAL A 60 -35.83 0.77 -4.79
CA VAL A 60 -36.86 1.81 -4.81
C VAL A 60 -36.40 2.89 -5.79
N GLU A 61 -37.23 3.22 -6.78
CA GLU A 61 -36.98 4.37 -7.64
C GLU A 61 -37.16 5.65 -6.80
N LEU A 62 -36.08 6.39 -6.62
CA LEU A 62 -36.03 7.63 -5.87
C LEU A 62 -36.12 8.83 -6.82
N ASP A 63 -36.75 9.92 -6.39
CA ASP A 63 -36.68 11.16 -7.16
C ASP A 63 -35.26 11.74 -7.18
N LEU A 64 -34.97 12.60 -8.15
CA LEU A 64 -33.61 13.10 -8.39
C LEU A 64 -33.04 13.89 -7.21
N ASP A 65 -33.88 14.61 -6.47
CA ASP A 65 -33.45 15.40 -5.32
C ASP A 65 -33.05 14.47 -4.16
N THR A 66 -33.88 13.46 -3.87
CA THR A 66 -33.58 12.43 -2.88
C THR A 66 -32.34 11.63 -3.26
N GLN A 67 -32.14 11.34 -4.56
CA GLN A 67 -30.93 10.69 -5.04
C GLN A 67 -29.68 11.53 -4.78
N ALA A 68 -29.75 12.84 -5.07
CA ALA A 68 -28.63 13.76 -4.85
C ALA A 68 -28.29 13.89 -3.35
N GLU A 69 -29.30 13.94 -2.49
CA GLU A 69 -29.11 13.97 -1.03
C GLU A 69 -28.43 12.69 -0.51
N ILE A 70 -28.87 11.52 -0.97
CA ILE A 70 -28.27 10.23 -0.59
C ILE A 70 -26.82 10.14 -1.09
N GLN A 71 -26.53 10.57 -2.32
CA GLN A 71 -25.16 10.58 -2.85
C GLN A 71 -24.22 11.48 -2.03
N ALA A 72 -24.68 12.67 -1.63
CA ALA A 72 -23.88 13.56 -0.80
C ALA A 72 -23.64 13.00 0.61
N ASP A 73 -24.64 12.34 1.21
CA ASP A 73 -24.49 11.63 2.49
C ASP A 73 -23.53 10.43 2.37
N GLU A 74 -23.61 9.68 1.27
CA GLU A 74 -22.69 8.58 0.96
C GLU A 74 -21.24 9.08 0.82
N GLU A 75 -21.02 10.18 0.09
CA GLU A 75 -19.68 10.79 -0.08
C GLU A 75 -19.09 11.23 1.27
N ALA A 76 -19.90 11.86 2.13
CA ALA A 76 -19.46 12.28 3.46
C ALA A 76 -19.10 11.08 4.35
N LYS A 77 -19.92 10.03 4.35
CA LYS A 77 -19.66 8.80 5.12
C LYS A 77 -18.46 8.04 4.59
N TRP A 78 -18.30 7.97 3.27
CA TRP A 78 -17.13 7.37 2.65
C TRP A 78 -15.85 8.09 3.10
N ALA A 79 -15.85 9.43 3.09
CA ALA A 79 -14.71 10.22 3.56
C ALA A 79 -14.37 9.91 5.03
N GLU A 80 -15.37 9.82 5.92
CA GLU A 80 -15.18 9.45 7.33
C GLU A 80 -14.58 8.05 7.49
N ILE A 81 -15.02 7.07 6.70
CA ILE A 81 -14.55 5.68 6.76
C ILE A 81 -13.09 5.55 6.33
N VAL A 82 -12.65 6.31 5.32
CA VAL A 82 -11.30 6.17 4.76
C VAL A 82 -10.26 7.05 5.44
N GLU A 83 -10.66 8.17 6.06
CA GLU A 83 -9.76 9.11 6.74
C GLU A 83 -8.78 8.43 7.72
N PRO A 84 -9.20 7.48 8.58
CA PRO A 84 -8.29 6.82 9.52
C PRO A 84 -7.14 6.09 8.85
N ILE A 85 -7.32 5.57 7.62
CA ILE A 85 -6.26 4.88 6.87
C ILE A 85 -5.08 5.83 6.67
N TYR A 86 -5.34 7.06 6.21
CA TYR A 86 -4.31 8.03 5.86
C TYR A 86 -3.50 8.49 7.09
N THR A 87 -4.15 8.52 8.25
CA THR A 87 -3.49 8.88 9.51
C THR A 87 -2.76 7.71 10.19
N ALA A 88 -3.14 6.47 9.91
CA ALA A 88 -2.63 5.28 10.58
C ALA A 88 -1.44 4.62 9.88
N CYS A 89 -1.22 4.93 8.59
CA CYS A 89 -0.11 4.37 7.82
C CYS A 89 1.15 5.24 7.93
N ASP A 90 2.30 4.62 8.14
CA ASP A 90 3.58 5.33 8.36
C ASP A 90 4.19 5.95 7.08
N GLY A 91 3.58 5.69 5.92
CA GLY A 91 4.09 6.12 4.63
C GLY A 91 3.38 5.46 3.44
N PRO A 92 3.76 5.82 2.21
CA PRO A 92 3.21 5.27 0.97
C PRO A 92 3.46 3.77 0.83
N GLU A 93 4.62 3.29 1.31
CA GLU A 93 4.95 1.85 1.30
C GLU A 93 3.99 1.05 2.20
N ASP A 94 3.82 1.49 3.45
CA ASP A 94 2.93 0.85 4.42
C ASP A 94 1.48 0.88 3.92
N PHE A 95 1.03 2.04 3.44
CA PHE A 95 -0.29 2.22 2.85
C PHE A 95 -0.53 1.24 1.69
N PHE A 96 0.39 1.22 0.71
CA PHE A 96 0.26 0.40 -0.48
C PHE A 96 0.20 -1.09 -0.14
N TYR A 97 1.18 -1.59 0.62
CA TYR A 97 1.27 -3.01 0.91
C TYR A 97 0.21 -3.49 1.91
N SER A 98 -0.19 -2.65 2.87
CA SER A 98 -1.32 -2.95 3.75
C SER A 98 -2.62 -3.01 2.94
N GLY A 99 -2.85 -2.05 2.05
CA GLY A 99 -4.03 -2.01 1.18
C GLY A 99 -4.13 -3.20 0.22
N VAL A 100 -3.03 -3.61 -0.41
CA VAL A 100 -2.98 -4.82 -1.24
C VAL A 100 -3.25 -6.09 -0.42
N SER A 101 -2.80 -6.13 0.84
CA SER A 101 -3.03 -7.29 1.71
C SER A 101 -4.47 -7.40 2.24
N ILE A 102 -5.24 -6.31 2.19
CA ILE A 102 -6.62 -6.19 2.67
C ILE A 102 -7.49 -5.54 1.59
N PRO A 103 -7.92 -6.30 0.55
CA PRO A 103 -8.55 -5.76 -0.65
C PRO A 103 -10.03 -5.36 -0.46
N ALA A 104 -10.40 -4.79 0.68
CA ALA A 104 -11.79 -4.60 1.10
C ALA A 104 -12.29 -3.15 1.05
N VAL A 105 -11.48 -2.18 0.64
CA VAL A 105 -11.85 -0.75 0.67
C VAL A 105 -12.02 -0.21 -0.76
N PHE A 106 -13.27 -0.16 -1.23
CA PHE A 106 -13.62 0.41 -2.53
C PHE A 106 -13.28 1.90 -2.59
N GLY A 107 -12.72 2.33 -3.73
CA GLY A 107 -12.25 3.70 -3.95
C GLY A 107 -10.87 3.98 -3.37
N VAL A 108 -10.31 3.06 -2.58
CA VAL A 108 -8.94 3.16 -2.06
C VAL A 108 -8.06 2.05 -2.64
N THR A 109 -8.49 0.79 -2.62
CA THR A 109 -7.68 -0.35 -3.11
C THR A 109 -8.32 -1.11 -4.26
N SER A 110 -9.31 -0.52 -4.95
CA SER A 110 -10.05 -1.21 -6.02
C SER A 110 -9.13 -1.69 -7.15
N PHE A 111 -9.29 -2.97 -7.49
CA PHE A 111 -8.48 -3.79 -8.41
C PHE A 111 -8.22 -3.21 -9.81
N GLU A 112 -8.92 -2.16 -10.24
CA GLU A 112 -8.79 -1.58 -11.59
C GLU A 112 -7.66 -0.56 -11.72
N GLY A 113 -7.01 -0.13 -10.63
CA GLY A 113 -5.97 0.92 -10.63
C GLY A 113 -4.58 0.52 -10.10
N LEU A 114 -4.29 -0.77 -9.96
CA LEU A 114 -3.02 -1.25 -9.37
C LEU A 114 -1.92 -1.58 -10.40
N ASP A 115 -1.98 -1.03 -11.61
CA ASP A 115 -0.81 -1.03 -12.52
C ASP A 115 0.04 0.23 -12.28
N LEU A 116 0.79 0.20 -11.20
CA LEU A 116 1.46 1.35 -10.58
C LEU A 116 2.50 2.03 -11.48
N ARG A 117 2.95 1.36 -12.55
CA ARG A 117 4.04 1.84 -13.39
C ARG A 117 3.60 2.72 -14.55
N GLU A 118 2.36 2.62 -15.03
CA GLU A 118 1.83 3.50 -16.09
C GLU A 118 1.02 4.68 -15.54
N GLU A 119 0.64 4.65 -14.25
CA GLU A 119 -0.35 5.59 -13.69
C GLU A 119 0.17 6.48 -12.54
N ALA A 120 1.48 6.60 -12.30
CA ALA A 120 2.02 7.43 -11.21
C ALA A 120 1.46 8.87 -11.16
N GLY A 121 1.19 9.48 -12.33
CA GLY A 121 0.56 10.81 -12.44
C GLY A 121 -0.94 10.84 -12.12
N PHE A 122 -1.61 9.69 -12.09
CA PHE A 122 -3.01 9.50 -11.69
C PHE A 122 -3.12 9.02 -10.23
N ILE A 123 -2.13 8.27 -9.73
CA ILE A 123 -2.09 7.66 -8.39
C ILE A 123 -2.09 8.71 -7.28
N LEU A 124 -1.24 9.74 -7.34
CA LEU A 124 -1.19 10.77 -6.29
C LEU A 124 -2.54 11.50 -6.14
N PRO A 125 -3.17 12.01 -7.22
CA PRO A 125 -4.51 12.60 -7.13
C PRO A 125 -5.61 11.63 -6.71
N SER A 126 -5.55 10.35 -7.12
CA SER A 126 -6.62 9.38 -6.83
C SER A 126 -6.52 8.76 -5.44
N TYR A 127 -5.31 8.53 -4.94
CA TYR A 127 -5.08 7.98 -3.61
C TYR A 127 -5.05 9.07 -2.55
N CYS A 128 -4.32 10.16 -2.78
CA CYS A 128 -4.14 11.18 -1.76
C CYS A 128 -5.17 12.31 -1.83
N GLY A 129 -5.92 12.47 -2.92
CA GLY A 129 -6.82 13.62 -3.19
C GLY A 129 -7.28 14.42 -1.97
N GLY A 130 -6.56 15.52 -1.67
CA GLY A 130 -6.87 16.45 -0.56
C GLY A 130 -6.29 16.09 0.81
N ARG A 131 -5.50 15.03 0.91
CA ARG A 131 -4.83 14.48 2.10
C ARG A 131 -3.31 14.40 1.92
N GLU A 132 -2.75 15.27 1.09
CA GLU A 132 -1.32 15.32 0.78
C GLU A 132 -0.44 15.63 2.01
N ASP A 133 -1.05 16.13 3.10
CA ASP A 133 -0.40 16.39 4.38
C ASP A 133 -0.40 15.21 5.36
N THR A 134 -0.96 14.06 4.97
CA THR A 134 -1.00 12.86 5.81
C THR A 134 0.27 12.01 5.64
N PRO A 135 0.67 11.24 6.68
CA PRO A 135 1.85 10.38 6.59
C PRO A 135 1.77 9.36 5.45
N ALA A 136 0.58 8.79 5.20
CA ALA A 136 0.33 7.90 4.08
C ALA A 136 0.63 8.52 2.71
N CYS A 137 0.67 9.85 2.61
CA CYS A 137 0.81 10.62 1.38
C CYS A 137 2.18 11.31 1.20
N GLU A 138 3.04 11.25 2.20
CA GLU A 138 4.38 11.83 2.13
C GLU A 138 5.37 10.88 1.45
N GLY A 139 5.99 11.31 0.34
CA GLY A 139 7.05 10.53 -0.33
C GLY A 139 6.60 9.52 -1.38
N TRP A 140 5.38 9.65 -1.93
CA TRP A 140 4.88 8.77 -3.01
C TRP A 140 5.75 8.81 -4.27
N GLU A 141 6.34 9.95 -4.62
CA GLU A 141 7.20 10.06 -5.81
C GLU A 141 8.45 9.18 -5.65
N GLU A 142 9.10 9.20 -4.50
CA GLU A 142 10.25 8.36 -4.19
C GLU A 142 9.88 6.88 -4.09
N PHE A 143 8.74 6.56 -3.46
CA PHE A 143 8.24 5.20 -3.38
C PHE A 143 7.99 4.62 -4.79
N LEU A 144 7.25 5.34 -5.64
CA LEU A 144 6.94 4.90 -7.01
C LEU A 144 8.19 4.81 -7.89
N ALA A 145 9.17 5.71 -7.73
CA ALA A 145 10.45 5.63 -8.44
C ALA A 145 11.29 4.40 -8.04
N GLY A 146 11.01 3.79 -6.88
CA GLY A 146 11.69 2.60 -6.36
C GLY A 146 11.04 1.25 -6.73
N MET A 147 9.82 1.24 -7.29
CA MET A 147 9.04 0.03 -7.64
C MET A 147 9.32 -0.52 -9.05
#